data_AF-A0A944A639-F1
#
_entry.id   AF-A0A944A639-F1
#
_cell.length_a   1.000
_cell.length_b   1.000
_cell.length_c   1.000
_cell.angle_alpha   90.00
_cell.angle_beta   90.00
_cell.angle_gamma   90.00
#
_symmetry.space_group_name_H-M   'P 1'
#
loop_
_entity.id
_entity.type
_entity.pdbx_description
1 polymer ?
#
loop_
_entity_poly.entity_id
_entity_poly.type
_entity_poly.pdbx_seq_one_letter_code
_entity_poly.pdbx_strand_id
1 'polypeptide(L)'
;PNSARDEKGRLLVGAAIGATADVLDRVAALVEAGVDVLGLDSAHGHTQNVLETVKRIKALYPDVQLIAGNVATPEGTRALIEAGADCVKVGIGPGSICTTRVVAGIGVPQVTAIYDAARVAAEYGVPIIADGGVKFSGDIVKAIAAGGSVVMIGSLLAGCEESPGDTEIYQGRQFKTYRGMGSLAAMNHGSKDRYFQESNKKLVPEGVEGRVPYKGLASDTIYQLMGGLKAGMGYCGCHTVDELQQNAQFMQITAAGLRESHPHDIYITKEAPNYTISPD
;
A
#
# COMPACT_ATOMS: atom_id res chain seq x y z
N PRO A 1 -11.57 4.33 21.91
CA PRO A 1 -10.46 4.60 22.85
C PRO A 1 -9.09 4.83 22.19
N ASN A 2 -8.79 4.20 21.05
CA ASN A 2 -7.51 4.40 20.31
C ASN A 2 -7.74 4.96 18.89
N SER A 3 -8.50 6.04 18.75
CA SER A 3 -8.67 6.69 17.44
C SER A 3 -7.41 7.49 17.07
N ALA A 4 -6.95 7.36 15.83
CA ALA A 4 -5.88 8.17 15.27
C ALA A 4 -6.35 9.63 15.15
N ARG A 5 -5.75 10.52 15.94
CA ARG A 5 -6.15 11.94 16.03
C ARG A 5 -4.93 12.85 16.00
N ASP A 6 -5.11 14.05 15.48
CA ASP A 6 -4.13 15.13 15.57
C ASP A 6 -4.08 15.73 16.98
N GLU A 7 -3.16 16.68 17.18
CA GLU A 7 -2.97 17.40 18.46
C GLU A 7 -4.21 18.19 18.90
N LYS A 8 -5.14 18.48 17.96
CA LYS A 8 -6.41 19.19 18.21
C LYS A 8 -7.57 18.22 18.45
N GLY A 9 -7.33 16.91 18.43
CA GLY A 9 -8.33 15.88 18.65
C GLY A 9 -9.21 15.56 17.42
N ARG A 10 -8.89 16.09 16.24
CA ARG A 10 -9.55 15.76 14.96
C ARG A 10 -9.00 14.45 14.41
N LEU A 11 -9.78 13.73 13.60
CA LEU A 11 -9.30 12.48 12.98
C LEU A 11 -8.21 12.81 11.94
N LEU A 12 -7.16 11.98 11.91
CA LEU A 12 -6.10 12.12 10.90
C LEU A 12 -6.62 11.77 9.49
N VAL A 13 -6.18 12.52 8.49
CA VAL A 13 -6.47 12.29 7.08
C VAL A 13 -5.26 12.57 6.20
N GLY A 14 -5.05 11.71 5.19
CA GLY A 14 -4.04 11.91 4.17
C GLY A 14 -4.66 12.12 2.79
N ALA A 15 -3.93 12.78 1.89
CA ALA A 15 -4.37 13.03 0.52
C ALA A 15 -3.27 12.72 -0.50
N ALA A 16 -3.63 12.03 -1.59
CA ALA A 16 -2.72 11.71 -2.67
C ALA A 16 -2.54 12.92 -3.62
N ILE A 17 -1.31 13.09 -4.11
CA ILE A 17 -0.92 14.07 -5.12
C ILE A 17 -0.04 13.40 -6.19
N GLY A 18 -0.10 13.90 -7.42
CA GLY A 18 0.76 13.48 -8.54
C GLY A 18 1.91 14.45 -8.77
N ALA A 19 2.92 14.03 -9.54
CA ALA A 19 4.04 14.90 -9.94
C ALA A 19 3.67 15.73 -11.19
N THR A 20 2.57 16.48 -11.10
CA THR A 20 1.97 17.26 -12.19
C THR A 20 2.36 18.73 -12.11
N ALA A 21 2.07 19.51 -13.17
CA ALA A 21 2.39 20.93 -13.21
C ALA A 21 1.63 21.76 -12.16
N ASP A 22 0.39 21.36 -11.84
CA ASP A 22 -0.52 21.99 -10.87
C ASP A 22 -0.34 21.48 -9.43
N VAL A 23 0.66 20.62 -9.18
CA VAL A 23 0.84 19.96 -7.86
C VAL A 23 0.91 20.95 -6.70
N LEU A 24 1.54 22.11 -6.88
CA LEU A 24 1.68 23.11 -5.82
C LEU A 24 0.36 23.79 -5.48
N ASP A 25 -0.53 23.99 -6.45
CA ASP A 25 -1.87 24.55 -6.22
C ASP A 25 -2.73 23.55 -5.44
N ARG A 26 -2.64 22.26 -5.80
CA ARG A 26 -3.30 21.17 -5.05
C ARG A 26 -2.76 21.06 -3.63
N VAL A 27 -1.45 21.13 -3.44
CA VAL A 27 -0.79 21.12 -2.12
C VAL A 27 -1.30 22.28 -1.27
N ALA A 28 -1.32 23.50 -1.82
CA ALA A 28 -1.81 24.69 -1.11
C ALA A 28 -3.24 24.50 -0.60
N ALA A 29 -4.15 24.06 -1.48
CA ALA A 29 -5.55 23.83 -1.13
C ALA A 29 -5.75 22.73 -0.07
N LEU A 30 -4.97 21.64 -0.15
CA LEU A 30 -5.05 20.54 0.82
C LEU A 30 -4.50 20.95 2.20
N VAL A 31 -3.42 21.72 2.23
CA VAL A 31 -2.85 22.26 3.47
C VAL A 31 -3.80 23.25 4.12
N GLU A 32 -4.43 24.13 3.33
CA GLU A 32 -5.47 25.05 3.82
C GLU A 32 -6.67 24.29 4.41
N ALA A 33 -7.07 23.17 3.79
CA ALA A 33 -8.10 22.28 4.32
C ALA A 33 -7.67 21.50 5.58
N GLY A 34 -6.39 21.55 5.95
CA GLY A 34 -5.86 20.94 7.17
C GLY A 34 -5.54 19.46 7.04
N VAL A 35 -5.07 19.01 5.88
CA VAL A 35 -4.53 17.65 5.69
C VAL A 35 -3.34 17.38 6.63
N ASP A 36 -3.24 16.17 7.18
CA ASP A 36 -2.16 15.81 8.10
C ASP A 36 -0.93 15.27 7.37
N VAL A 37 -1.13 14.60 6.23
CA VAL A 37 -0.05 14.02 5.43
C VAL A 37 -0.39 14.01 3.93
N LEU A 38 0.60 14.36 3.11
CA LEU A 38 0.50 14.27 1.65
C LEU A 38 1.19 13.00 1.16
N GLY A 39 0.63 12.37 0.12
CA GLY A 39 1.23 11.22 -0.55
C GLY A 39 1.55 11.52 -2.00
N LEU A 40 2.81 11.81 -2.32
CA LEU A 40 3.27 11.91 -3.71
C LEU A 40 3.39 10.52 -4.32
N ASP A 41 2.41 10.14 -5.13
CA ASP A 41 2.19 8.77 -5.59
C ASP A 41 2.45 8.62 -7.10
N SER A 42 3.55 7.95 -7.44
CA SER A 42 3.98 7.68 -8.80
C SER A 42 4.23 6.19 -9.02
N ALA A 43 4.03 5.70 -10.25
CA ALA A 43 4.45 4.34 -10.61
C ALA A 43 5.98 4.19 -10.57
N HIS A 44 6.73 5.28 -10.66
CA HIS A 44 8.19 5.28 -10.51
C HIS A 44 8.67 6.50 -9.73
N GLY A 45 8.88 6.32 -8.43
CA GLY A 45 9.32 7.37 -7.50
C GLY A 45 10.78 7.79 -7.68
N HIS A 46 11.62 6.94 -8.25
CA HIS A 46 13.04 7.23 -8.52
C HIS A 46 13.23 7.90 -9.89
N THR A 47 12.44 8.93 -10.18
CA THR A 47 12.54 9.75 -11.39
C THR A 47 12.85 11.19 -11.04
N GLN A 48 13.58 11.90 -11.90
CA GLN A 48 13.96 13.30 -11.64
C GLN A 48 12.75 14.19 -11.34
N ASN A 49 11.64 14.01 -12.07
CA ASN A 49 10.43 14.81 -11.86
C ASN A 49 9.84 14.62 -10.45
N VAL A 50 9.79 13.38 -9.95
CA VAL A 50 9.31 13.09 -8.60
C VAL A 50 10.26 13.69 -7.55
N LEU A 51 11.57 13.48 -7.71
CA LEU A 51 12.57 14.00 -6.78
C LEU A 51 12.54 15.54 -6.70
N GLU A 52 12.45 16.22 -7.84
CA GLU A 52 12.34 17.68 -7.87
C GLU A 52 10.99 18.17 -7.31
N THR A 53 9.91 17.41 -7.51
CA THR A 53 8.61 17.73 -6.91
C THR A 53 8.66 17.64 -5.39
N VAL A 54 9.28 16.59 -4.82
CA VAL A 54 9.50 16.46 -3.37
C VAL A 54 10.26 17.69 -2.85
N LYS A 55 11.40 18.04 -3.47
CA LYS A 55 12.20 19.20 -3.08
C LYS A 55 11.40 20.50 -3.11
N ARG A 56 10.63 20.74 -4.17
CA ARG A 56 9.79 21.94 -4.32
C ARG A 56 8.71 22.03 -3.25
N ILE A 57 8.05 20.91 -2.93
CA ILE A 57 7.03 20.85 -1.88
C ILE A 57 7.67 21.16 -0.53
N LYS A 58 8.75 20.47 -0.15
CA LYS A 58 9.42 20.68 1.14
C LYS A 58 10.08 22.06 1.27
N ALA A 59 10.48 22.69 0.17
CA ALA A 59 10.99 24.06 0.18
C ALA A 59 9.91 25.11 0.52
N LEU A 60 8.67 24.89 0.07
CA LEU A 60 7.54 25.81 0.30
C LEU A 60 6.74 25.46 1.56
N TYR A 61 6.67 24.18 1.91
CA TYR A 61 5.90 23.63 3.02
C TYR A 61 6.78 22.67 3.85
N PRO A 62 7.82 23.19 4.55
CA PRO A 62 8.81 22.37 5.25
C PRO A 62 8.21 21.50 6.36
N ASP A 63 7.16 21.98 7.01
CA ASP A 63 6.53 21.30 8.16
C ASP A 63 5.47 20.26 7.74
N VAL A 64 5.05 20.25 6.47
CA VAL A 64 4.09 19.27 5.96
C VAL A 64 4.76 17.90 5.91
N GLN A 65 4.07 16.90 6.47
CA GLN A 65 4.46 15.50 6.36
C GLN A 65 4.23 15.01 4.93
N LEU A 66 5.27 14.49 4.30
CA LEU A 66 5.25 14.04 2.92
C LEU A 66 5.72 12.58 2.80
N ILE A 67 4.78 11.71 2.46
CA ILE A 67 5.05 10.37 1.96
C ILE A 67 5.37 10.46 0.48
N ALA A 68 6.46 9.82 0.02
CA ALA A 68 6.79 9.76 -1.40
C ALA A 68 7.07 8.33 -1.86
N GLY A 69 6.61 7.99 -3.07
CA GLY A 69 6.82 6.67 -3.66
C GLY A 69 6.21 6.52 -5.06
N ASN A 70 6.22 5.32 -5.64
CA ASN A 70 6.78 4.10 -5.05
C ASN A 70 8.23 3.85 -5.50
N VAL A 71 8.99 3.21 -4.62
CA VAL A 71 10.32 2.65 -4.94
C VAL A 71 10.38 1.19 -4.54
N ALA A 72 11.40 0.48 -4.99
CA ALA A 72 11.63 -0.92 -4.63
C ALA A 72 13.12 -1.26 -4.48
N THR A 73 13.98 -0.26 -4.35
CA THR A 73 15.44 -0.43 -4.25
C THR A 73 16.05 0.48 -3.18
N PRO A 74 17.25 0.14 -2.65
CA PRO A 74 18.01 1.00 -1.74
C PRO A 74 18.25 2.42 -2.29
N GLU A 75 18.61 2.53 -3.56
CA GLU A 75 18.99 3.80 -4.20
C GLU A 75 17.78 4.72 -4.36
N GLY A 76 16.64 4.18 -4.79
CA GLY A 76 15.40 4.95 -4.89
C GLY A 76 14.91 5.42 -3.52
N THR A 77 15.11 4.60 -2.49
CA THR A 77 14.78 4.96 -1.10
C THR A 77 15.67 6.12 -0.63
N ARG A 78 16.99 5.99 -0.81
CA ARG A 78 17.95 7.05 -0.48
C ARG A 78 17.63 8.36 -1.19
N ALA A 79 17.37 8.30 -2.50
CA ALA A 79 17.08 9.47 -3.32
C ALA A 79 15.83 10.23 -2.84
N LEU A 80 14.77 9.52 -2.46
CA LEU A 80 13.56 10.15 -1.93
C LEU A 80 13.77 10.79 -0.56
N ILE A 81 14.52 10.11 0.33
CA ILE A 81 14.87 10.66 1.65
C ILE A 81 15.71 11.92 1.50
N GLU A 82 16.76 11.88 0.67
CA GLU A 82 17.63 13.03 0.41
C GLU A 82 16.92 14.17 -0.31
N ALA A 83 15.87 13.89 -1.08
CA ALA A 83 15.00 14.91 -1.64
C ALA A 83 14.11 15.61 -0.58
N GLY A 84 13.89 14.97 0.57
CA GLY A 84 13.14 15.52 1.71
C GLY A 84 11.87 14.77 2.08
N ALA A 85 11.65 13.54 1.59
CA ALA A 85 10.50 12.74 2.00
C ALA A 85 10.59 12.35 3.49
N ASP A 86 9.52 12.57 4.24
CA ASP A 86 9.43 12.19 5.67
C ASP A 86 9.08 10.70 5.84
N CYS A 87 8.60 10.06 4.78
CA CYS A 87 8.33 8.63 4.73
C CYS A 87 8.41 8.11 3.28
N VAL A 88 8.94 6.91 3.10
CA VAL A 88 9.06 6.28 1.77
C VAL A 88 8.04 5.16 1.60
N LYS A 89 7.27 5.21 0.51
CA LYS A 89 6.32 4.16 0.14
C LYS A 89 6.96 3.15 -0.81
N VAL A 90 6.92 1.87 -0.43
CA VAL A 90 7.71 0.79 -1.04
C VAL A 90 6.81 -0.24 -1.69
N GLY A 91 7.01 -0.48 -2.99
CA GLY A 91 6.37 -1.57 -3.73
C GLY A 91 6.16 -1.26 -5.20
N ILE A 92 6.78 -2.06 -6.07
CA ILE A 92 6.63 -1.96 -7.53
C ILE A 92 6.06 -3.28 -8.08
N GLY A 93 4.82 -3.19 -8.56
CA GLY A 93 4.07 -4.32 -9.10
C GLY A 93 3.53 -5.42 -8.16
N PRO A 94 3.50 -5.31 -6.81
CA PRO A 94 2.98 -6.38 -5.96
C PRO A 94 1.45 -6.37 -5.82
N GLY A 95 0.78 -5.30 -6.24
CA GLY A 95 -0.66 -5.11 -6.04
C GLY A 95 -1.51 -6.16 -6.76
N SER A 96 -2.61 -6.58 -6.14
CA SER A 96 -3.52 -7.63 -6.65
C SER A 96 -4.16 -7.35 -8.01
N ILE A 97 -4.21 -6.09 -8.41
CA ILE A 97 -4.80 -5.57 -9.66
C ILE A 97 -3.76 -4.97 -10.59
N CYS A 98 -2.48 -5.04 -10.22
CA CYS A 98 -1.39 -4.43 -10.96
C CYS A 98 -0.83 -5.41 -11.98
N THR A 99 -0.62 -4.95 -13.20
CA THR A 99 -0.02 -5.75 -14.28
C THR A 99 1.36 -5.24 -14.69
N THR A 100 1.93 -4.24 -14.01
CA THR A 100 3.26 -3.66 -14.29
C THR A 100 4.35 -4.72 -14.50
N ARG A 101 4.41 -5.77 -13.65
CA ARG A 101 5.42 -6.84 -13.83
C ARG A 101 5.27 -7.62 -15.11
N VAL A 102 4.03 -7.81 -15.57
CA VAL A 102 3.70 -8.59 -16.76
C VAL A 102 3.83 -7.73 -18.01
N VAL A 103 3.31 -6.51 -17.97
CA VAL A 103 3.22 -5.60 -19.12
C VAL A 103 4.55 -4.88 -19.38
N ALA A 104 5.19 -4.37 -18.33
CA ALA A 104 6.45 -3.62 -18.44
C ALA A 104 7.68 -4.47 -18.10
N GLY A 105 7.52 -5.67 -17.54
CA GLY A 105 8.63 -6.55 -17.19
C GLY A 105 9.44 -6.12 -15.97
N ILE A 106 8.94 -5.17 -15.17
CA ILE A 106 9.68 -4.53 -14.06
C ILE A 106 9.01 -4.75 -12.70
N GLY A 107 9.82 -4.96 -11.67
CA GLY A 107 9.38 -5.07 -10.27
C GLY A 107 10.35 -5.87 -9.41
N VAL A 108 10.14 -5.86 -8.09
CA VAL A 108 10.95 -6.59 -7.10
C VAL A 108 10.03 -7.35 -6.16
N PRO A 109 10.29 -8.62 -5.80
CA PRO A 109 9.52 -9.34 -4.78
C PRO A 109 9.38 -8.52 -3.48
N GLN A 110 8.16 -8.39 -2.98
CA GLN A 110 7.81 -7.32 -2.03
C GLN A 110 8.56 -7.43 -0.70
N VAL A 111 8.80 -8.63 -0.17
CA VAL A 111 9.58 -8.82 1.07
C VAL A 111 11.01 -8.31 0.90
N THR A 112 11.65 -8.62 -0.23
CA THR A 112 12.99 -8.10 -0.56
C THR A 112 12.97 -6.59 -0.73
N ALA A 113 11.99 -6.03 -1.45
CA ALA A 113 11.87 -4.58 -1.65
C ALA A 113 11.73 -3.83 -0.31
N ILE A 114 10.90 -4.35 0.61
CA ILE A 114 10.73 -3.79 1.96
C ILE A 114 12.04 -3.86 2.73
N TYR A 115 12.68 -5.04 2.77
CA TYR A 115 13.91 -5.25 3.53
C TYR A 115 15.06 -4.34 3.03
N ASP A 116 15.26 -4.27 1.72
CA ASP A 116 16.30 -3.45 1.10
C ASP A 116 16.06 -1.95 1.33
N ALA A 117 14.82 -1.49 1.24
CA ALA A 117 14.45 -0.11 1.53
C ALA A 117 14.61 0.21 3.04
N ALA A 118 14.15 -0.67 3.92
CA ALA A 118 14.18 -0.48 5.37
C ALA A 118 15.61 -0.30 5.90
N ARG A 119 16.56 -1.08 5.36
CA ARG A 119 17.99 -0.96 5.73
C ARG A 119 18.54 0.44 5.47
N VAL A 120 18.24 1.02 4.31
CA VAL A 120 18.65 2.39 3.99
C VAL A 120 17.89 3.39 4.84
N ALA A 121 16.57 3.26 4.94
CA ALA A 121 15.74 4.22 5.66
C ALA A 121 16.10 4.31 7.15
N ALA A 122 16.52 3.20 7.76
CA ALA A 122 17.03 3.15 9.12
C ALA A 122 18.30 3.99 9.33
N GLU A 123 19.18 4.12 8.34
CA GLU A 123 20.38 5.00 8.42
C GLU A 123 20.00 6.48 8.63
N TYR A 124 18.79 6.87 8.20
CA TYR A 124 18.27 8.23 8.27
C TYR A 124 17.18 8.40 9.33
N GLY A 125 16.77 7.33 10.01
CA GLY A 125 15.63 7.35 10.94
C GLY A 125 14.29 7.63 10.25
N VAL A 126 14.15 7.32 8.97
CA VAL A 126 12.92 7.56 8.18
C VAL A 126 12.08 6.28 8.12
N PRO A 127 10.77 6.33 8.44
CA PRO A 127 9.90 5.16 8.34
C PRO A 127 9.55 4.81 6.89
N ILE A 128 9.18 3.55 6.65
CA ILE A 128 8.71 3.09 5.34
C ILE A 128 7.31 2.47 5.41
N ILE A 129 6.57 2.59 4.30
CA ILE A 129 5.25 1.96 4.10
C ILE A 129 5.41 0.79 3.13
N ALA A 130 5.00 -0.41 3.55
CA ALA A 130 4.90 -1.56 2.66
C ALA A 130 3.57 -1.51 1.88
N ASP A 131 3.63 -1.20 0.58
CA ASP A 131 2.46 -0.95 -0.26
C ASP A 131 2.20 -2.09 -1.26
N GLY A 132 1.08 -2.79 -1.05
CA GLY A 132 0.57 -3.82 -1.96
C GLY A 132 1.04 -5.25 -1.67
N GLY A 133 0.33 -6.22 -2.26
CA GLY A 133 0.63 -7.65 -2.17
C GLY A 133 0.12 -8.39 -0.92
N VAL A 134 -0.40 -7.66 0.08
CA VAL A 134 -1.00 -8.24 1.30
C VAL A 134 -2.32 -8.94 0.95
N LYS A 135 -2.39 -10.25 1.20
CA LYS A 135 -3.60 -11.07 0.97
C LYS A 135 -4.23 -11.56 2.27
N PHE A 136 -3.40 -11.80 3.28
CA PHE A 136 -3.83 -12.27 4.59
C PHE A 136 -3.20 -11.44 5.70
N SER A 137 -3.76 -11.50 6.91
CA SER A 137 -3.21 -10.82 8.09
C SER A 137 -1.77 -11.25 8.39
N GLY A 138 -1.39 -12.50 8.09
CA GLY A 138 -0.02 -12.98 8.23
C GLY A 138 0.98 -12.27 7.30
N ASP A 139 0.53 -11.72 6.17
CA ASP A 139 1.39 -10.94 5.29
C ASP A 139 1.71 -9.56 5.88
N ILE A 140 0.82 -9.02 6.73
CA ILE A 140 1.07 -7.80 7.51
C ILE A 140 2.21 -8.05 8.50
N VAL A 141 2.15 -9.18 9.22
CA VAL A 141 3.22 -9.59 10.15
C VAL A 141 4.56 -9.66 9.42
N LYS A 142 4.60 -10.33 8.27
CA LYS A 142 5.82 -10.47 7.45
C LYS A 142 6.32 -9.13 6.93
N ALA A 143 5.44 -8.25 6.46
CA ALA A 143 5.82 -6.93 5.96
C ALA A 143 6.42 -6.06 7.07
N ILE A 144 5.83 -6.09 8.27
CA ILE A 144 6.37 -5.37 9.43
C ILE A 144 7.71 -5.98 9.87
N ALA A 145 7.77 -7.30 10.05
CA ALA A 145 9.00 -8.01 10.41
C ALA A 145 10.14 -7.80 9.39
N ALA A 146 9.82 -7.54 8.12
CA ALA A 146 10.81 -7.21 7.09
C ALA A 146 11.33 -5.76 7.16
N GLY A 147 10.79 -4.91 8.05
CA GLY A 147 11.20 -3.52 8.25
C GLY A 147 10.15 -2.47 7.89
N GLY A 148 8.94 -2.87 7.49
CA GLY A 148 7.84 -1.94 7.26
C GLY A 148 7.32 -1.32 8.56
N SER A 149 7.22 0.01 8.65
CA SER A 149 6.62 0.69 9.81
C SER A 149 5.10 0.51 9.83
N VAL A 150 4.48 0.55 8.65
CA VAL A 150 3.06 0.28 8.43
C VAL A 150 2.86 -0.41 7.08
N VAL A 151 1.65 -0.92 6.84
CA VAL A 151 1.24 -1.50 5.55
C VAL A 151 0.14 -0.67 4.91
N MET A 152 0.18 -0.50 3.59
CA MET A 152 -0.91 0.06 2.80
C MET A 152 -1.64 -1.08 2.09
N ILE A 153 -2.96 -1.16 2.30
CA ILE A 153 -3.82 -2.24 1.81
C ILE A 153 -4.95 -1.70 0.93
N GLY A 154 -5.11 -2.32 -0.25
CA GLY A 154 -6.21 -2.02 -1.17
C GLY A 154 -7.30 -3.09 -1.13
N SER A 155 -7.03 -4.26 -1.73
CA SER A 155 -8.02 -5.33 -1.95
C SER A 155 -8.70 -5.85 -0.68
N LEU A 156 -8.03 -5.75 0.47
CA LEU A 156 -8.63 -6.20 1.72
C LEU A 156 -9.77 -5.30 2.18
N LEU A 157 -9.73 -4.00 1.87
CA LEU A 157 -10.74 -3.00 2.23
C LEU A 157 -11.70 -2.66 1.07
N ALA A 158 -11.35 -3.03 -0.17
CA ALA A 158 -12.13 -2.67 -1.36
C ALA A 158 -13.56 -3.21 -1.39
N GLY A 159 -13.85 -4.28 -0.64
CA GLY A 159 -15.20 -4.85 -0.53
C GLY A 159 -16.00 -4.34 0.66
N CYS A 160 -15.43 -3.46 1.50
CA CYS A 160 -16.10 -2.95 2.69
C CYS A 160 -17.17 -1.92 2.32
N GLU A 161 -18.17 -1.75 3.20
CA GLU A 161 -19.27 -0.80 3.02
C GLU A 161 -18.77 0.61 2.74
N GLU A 162 -17.77 1.07 3.50
CA GLU A 162 -17.22 2.42 3.46
C GLU A 162 -16.35 2.71 2.22
N SER A 163 -15.97 1.67 1.47
CA SER A 163 -15.25 1.86 0.21
C SER A 163 -16.14 2.55 -0.84
N PRO A 164 -15.58 3.31 -1.79
CA PRO A 164 -16.38 3.95 -2.84
C PRO A 164 -17.00 2.93 -3.81
N GLY A 165 -18.06 3.34 -4.50
CA GLY A 165 -18.73 2.54 -5.54
C GLY A 165 -19.89 1.70 -5.03
N ASP A 166 -20.81 1.36 -5.94
CA ASP A 166 -22.03 0.62 -5.63
C ASP A 166 -21.79 -0.88 -5.46
N THR A 167 -22.64 -1.52 -4.67
CA THR A 167 -22.70 -2.97 -4.52
C THR A 167 -23.43 -3.60 -5.72
N GLU A 168 -22.82 -4.58 -6.37
CA GLU A 168 -23.38 -5.33 -7.50
C GLU A 168 -23.78 -6.75 -7.04
N ILE A 169 -24.91 -7.26 -7.52
CA ILE A 169 -25.28 -8.67 -7.35
C ILE A 169 -24.85 -9.45 -8.58
N TYR A 170 -24.02 -10.47 -8.38
CA TYR A 170 -23.59 -11.39 -9.43
C TYR A 170 -23.72 -12.83 -8.95
N GLN A 171 -24.42 -13.66 -9.73
CA GLN A 171 -24.69 -15.07 -9.39
C GLN A 171 -25.24 -15.24 -7.95
N GLY A 172 -26.11 -14.32 -7.52
CA GLY A 172 -26.73 -14.35 -6.19
C GLY A 172 -25.83 -13.95 -5.02
N ARG A 173 -24.61 -13.45 -5.28
CA ARG A 173 -23.69 -12.92 -4.26
C ARG A 173 -23.43 -11.43 -4.47
N GLN A 174 -23.14 -10.71 -3.38
CA GLN A 174 -22.84 -9.29 -3.40
C GLN A 174 -21.34 -9.04 -3.62
N PHE A 175 -21.02 -8.07 -4.47
CA PHE A 175 -19.67 -7.65 -4.81
C PHE A 175 -19.56 -6.12 -4.83
N LYS A 176 -18.33 -5.60 -4.76
CA LYS A 176 -18.01 -4.20 -5.09
C LYS A 176 -16.97 -4.13 -6.19
N THR A 177 -16.99 -3.03 -6.94
CA THR A 177 -16.00 -2.76 -7.99
C THR A 177 -14.64 -2.44 -7.39
N TYR A 178 -13.57 -3.01 -7.94
CA TYR A 178 -12.20 -2.74 -7.54
C TYR A 178 -11.30 -2.66 -8.78
N ARG A 179 -10.58 -1.55 -8.95
CA ARG A 179 -9.80 -1.27 -10.17
C ARG A 179 -8.43 -0.70 -9.88
N GLY A 180 -7.46 -1.06 -10.71
CA GLY A 180 -6.11 -0.53 -10.67
C GLY A 180 -6.08 0.92 -11.10
N MET A 181 -5.26 1.75 -10.46
CA MET A 181 -5.06 3.13 -10.94
C MET A 181 -4.47 3.16 -12.35
N GLY A 182 -3.81 2.09 -12.79
CA GLY A 182 -3.33 1.89 -14.17
C GLY A 182 -4.32 1.22 -15.11
N SER A 183 -5.58 1.01 -14.69
CA SER A 183 -6.65 0.51 -15.56
C SER A 183 -7.15 1.61 -16.50
N LEU A 184 -7.78 1.21 -17.61
CA LEU A 184 -8.32 2.17 -18.58
C LEU A 184 -9.37 3.08 -17.95
N ALA A 185 -10.30 2.54 -17.15
CA ALA A 185 -11.31 3.39 -16.51
C ALA A 185 -10.69 4.38 -15.52
N ALA A 186 -9.74 3.95 -14.69
CA ALA A 186 -9.08 4.87 -13.75
C ALA A 186 -8.29 5.97 -14.47
N MET A 187 -7.49 5.60 -15.48
CA MET A 187 -6.69 6.56 -16.25
C MET A 187 -7.57 7.55 -17.02
N ASN A 188 -8.72 7.12 -17.55
CA ASN A 188 -9.68 8.04 -18.17
C ASN A 188 -10.30 9.05 -17.18
N HIS A 189 -10.16 8.82 -15.87
CA HIS A 189 -10.62 9.70 -14.79
C HIS A 189 -9.47 10.36 -14.00
N GLY A 190 -8.27 10.47 -14.59
CA GLY A 190 -7.23 11.39 -14.09
C GLY A 190 -6.02 10.76 -13.42
N SER A 191 -5.79 9.45 -13.57
CA SER A 191 -4.57 8.79 -13.08
C SER A 191 -3.51 8.51 -14.16
N LYS A 192 -3.59 9.21 -15.30
CA LYS A 192 -2.62 9.05 -16.41
C LYS A 192 -1.21 9.49 -16.04
N ASP A 193 -1.12 10.54 -15.24
CA ASP A 193 0.12 11.16 -14.75
C ASP A 193 0.99 10.15 -14.00
N ARG A 194 0.35 9.36 -13.14
CA ARG A 194 0.98 8.30 -12.34
C ARG A 194 1.76 7.31 -13.20
N TYR A 195 1.32 7.06 -14.44
CA TYR A 195 1.92 6.11 -15.38
C TYR A 195 2.58 6.79 -16.58
N PHE A 196 2.80 8.11 -16.52
CA PHE A 196 3.49 8.90 -17.57
C PHE A 196 2.77 8.88 -18.94
N GLN A 197 1.44 8.82 -18.94
CA GLN A 197 0.62 8.72 -20.17
C GLN A 197 -0.36 9.89 -20.37
N GLU A 198 -0.12 11.05 -19.74
CA GLU A 198 -1.02 12.22 -19.83
C GLU A 198 -1.31 12.66 -21.27
N SER A 199 -0.26 12.66 -22.10
CA SER A 199 -0.32 13.12 -23.50
C SER A 199 -0.74 12.04 -24.50
N ASN A 200 -1.02 10.80 -24.05
CA ASN A 200 -1.26 9.68 -24.94
C ASN A 200 -2.74 9.59 -25.36
N LYS A 201 -2.97 9.49 -26.68
CA LYS A 201 -4.32 9.24 -27.24
C LYS A 201 -4.77 7.78 -27.07
N LYS A 202 -3.83 6.83 -27.05
CA LYS A 202 -4.07 5.40 -26.79
C LYS A 202 -3.23 4.99 -25.60
N LEU A 203 -3.89 4.47 -24.57
CA LEU A 203 -3.25 4.09 -23.31
C LEU A 203 -2.77 2.64 -23.33
N VAL A 204 -1.66 2.37 -22.65
CA VAL A 204 -1.17 1.01 -22.35
C VAL A 204 -1.39 0.76 -20.86
N PRO A 205 -2.46 0.04 -20.46
CA PRO A 205 -2.82 -0.10 -19.06
C PRO A 205 -1.86 -1.03 -18.30
N GLU A 206 -1.50 -0.61 -17.10
CA GLU A 206 -0.70 -1.38 -16.11
C GLU A 206 -1.53 -1.83 -14.91
N GLY A 207 -2.85 -1.86 -15.07
CA GLY A 207 -3.78 -2.43 -14.11
C GLY A 207 -5.05 -2.96 -14.76
N VAL A 208 -5.77 -3.78 -14.00
CA VAL A 208 -7.04 -4.39 -14.42
C VAL A 208 -8.20 -3.85 -13.58
N GLU A 209 -9.41 -4.13 -14.06
CA GLU A 209 -10.67 -3.87 -13.37
C GLU A 209 -11.29 -5.20 -12.98
N GLY A 210 -11.83 -5.29 -11.78
CA GLY A 210 -12.42 -6.50 -11.26
C GLY A 210 -13.48 -6.22 -10.22
N ARG A 211 -13.97 -7.29 -9.62
CA ARG A 211 -14.95 -7.26 -8.53
C ARG A 211 -14.38 -8.02 -7.33
N VAL A 212 -14.68 -7.55 -6.13
CA VAL A 212 -14.34 -8.23 -4.87
C VAL A 212 -15.61 -8.53 -4.09
N PRO A 213 -15.69 -9.66 -3.36
CA PRO A 213 -16.86 -9.95 -2.53
C PRO A 213 -17.13 -8.83 -1.54
N TYR A 214 -18.41 -8.54 -1.28
CA TYR A 214 -18.81 -7.63 -0.21
C TYR A 214 -18.36 -8.19 1.15
N LYS A 215 -17.79 -7.32 2.00
CA LYS A 215 -17.14 -7.71 3.26
C LYS A 215 -17.80 -7.18 4.53
N GLY A 216 -18.89 -6.41 4.42
CA GLY A 216 -19.46 -5.72 5.57
C GLY A 216 -18.64 -4.50 5.97
N LEU A 217 -18.67 -4.16 7.26
CA LEU A 217 -18.02 -2.96 7.78
C LEU A 217 -16.49 -3.09 7.78
N ALA A 218 -15.79 -1.99 7.50
CA ALA A 218 -14.33 -1.93 7.56
C ALA A 218 -13.81 -2.25 8.96
N SER A 219 -14.56 -1.89 10.02
CA SER A 219 -14.20 -2.19 11.41
C SER A 219 -13.98 -3.69 11.65
N ASP A 220 -14.80 -4.55 11.06
CA ASP A 220 -14.74 -6.00 11.26
C ASP A 220 -13.52 -6.58 10.54
N THR A 221 -13.25 -6.08 9.34
CA THR A 221 -12.04 -6.44 8.58
C THR A 221 -10.79 -6.01 9.35
N ILE A 222 -10.73 -4.77 9.83
CA ILE A 222 -9.60 -4.25 10.62
C ILE A 222 -9.41 -5.09 11.90
N TYR A 223 -10.49 -5.46 12.58
CA TYR A 223 -10.42 -6.30 13.78
C TYR A 223 -9.74 -7.64 13.49
N GLN A 224 -10.11 -8.33 12.41
CA GLN A 224 -9.47 -9.59 12.01
C GLN A 224 -7.99 -9.41 11.65
N LEU A 225 -7.64 -8.35 10.92
CA LEU A 225 -6.25 -8.05 10.54
C LEU A 225 -5.39 -7.78 11.78
N MET A 226 -5.88 -6.97 12.72
CA MET A 226 -5.20 -6.69 13.97
C MET A 226 -5.09 -7.92 14.87
N GLY A 227 -6.10 -8.80 14.89
CA GLY A 227 -6.03 -10.08 15.58
C GLY A 227 -4.89 -10.96 15.07
N GLY A 228 -4.75 -11.06 13.74
CA GLY A 228 -3.65 -11.79 13.12
C GLY A 228 -2.28 -11.19 13.40
N LEU A 229 -2.15 -9.86 13.38
CA LEU A 229 -0.91 -9.17 13.72
C LEU A 229 -0.49 -9.46 15.18
N LYS A 230 -1.42 -9.31 16.12
CA LYS A 230 -1.16 -9.59 17.55
C LYS A 230 -0.78 -11.05 17.80
N ALA A 231 -1.42 -11.99 17.10
CA ALA A 231 -1.06 -13.40 17.18
C ALA A 231 0.37 -13.63 16.68
N GLY A 232 0.74 -13.07 15.51
CA GLY A 232 2.09 -13.15 14.97
C GLY A 232 3.15 -12.56 15.91
N MET A 233 2.89 -11.37 16.45
CA MET A 233 3.73 -10.74 17.47
C MET A 233 3.89 -11.62 18.71
N GLY A 234 2.81 -12.25 19.18
CA GLY A 234 2.84 -13.20 20.30
C GLY A 234 3.72 -14.43 20.04
N TYR A 235 3.66 -15.03 18.84
CA TYR A 235 4.53 -16.15 18.46
C TYR A 235 6.00 -15.74 18.34
N CYS A 236 6.29 -14.51 17.91
CA CYS A 236 7.64 -13.97 17.86
C CYS A 236 8.16 -13.46 19.21
N GLY A 237 7.31 -13.42 20.25
CA GLY A 237 7.67 -12.85 21.55
C GLY A 237 7.93 -11.34 21.51
N CYS A 238 7.29 -10.61 20.60
CA CYS A 238 7.48 -9.17 20.42
C CYS A 238 6.27 -8.39 20.95
N HIS A 239 6.52 -7.42 21.82
CA HIS A 239 5.50 -6.58 22.44
C HIS A 239 5.20 -5.30 21.66
N THR A 240 6.12 -4.88 20.80
CA THR A 240 6.03 -3.66 19.99
C THR A 240 6.32 -3.94 18.51
N VAL A 241 5.91 -3.01 17.64
CA VAL A 241 6.24 -3.06 16.20
C VAL A 241 7.76 -3.01 16.00
N ASP A 242 8.45 -2.18 16.76
CA ASP A 242 9.91 -2.05 16.70
C ASP A 242 10.61 -3.35 17.10
N GLU A 243 10.14 -4.03 18.15
CA GLU A 243 10.66 -5.34 18.53
C GLU A 243 10.45 -6.39 17.43
N LEU A 244 9.30 -6.35 16.74
CA LEU A 244 9.03 -7.26 15.64
C LEU A 244 9.99 -7.01 14.46
N GLN A 245 10.29 -5.74 14.15
CA GLN A 245 11.25 -5.37 13.10
C GLN A 245 12.69 -5.77 13.43
N GLN A 246 13.09 -5.66 14.70
CA GLN A 246 14.48 -5.88 15.12
C GLN A 246 14.79 -7.36 15.40
N ASN A 247 13.82 -8.11 15.91
CA ASN A 247 14.07 -9.44 16.48
C ASN A 247 13.51 -10.58 15.63
N ALA A 248 12.47 -10.34 14.81
CA ALA A 248 11.86 -11.42 14.04
C ALA A 248 12.85 -12.05 13.05
N GLN A 249 12.79 -13.37 12.94
CA GLN A 249 13.61 -14.15 12.01
C GLN A 249 12.72 -14.85 11.00
N PHE A 250 13.21 -14.99 9.78
CA PHE A 250 12.50 -15.67 8.70
C PHE A 250 13.17 -17.00 8.36
N MET A 251 12.35 -17.95 7.91
CA MET A 251 12.82 -19.16 7.23
C MET A 251 12.27 -19.18 5.81
N GLN A 252 13.15 -19.34 4.83
CA GLN A 252 12.74 -19.50 3.45
C GLN A 252 12.11 -20.89 3.26
N ILE A 253 10.94 -20.93 2.62
CA ILE A 253 10.21 -22.15 2.34
C ILE A 253 10.09 -22.39 0.84
N THR A 254 9.87 -23.64 0.46
CA THR A 254 9.55 -24.03 -0.93
C THR A 254 8.04 -23.88 -1.19
N ALA A 255 7.62 -24.06 -2.44
CA ALA A 255 6.19 -24.12 -2.79
C ALA A 255 5.44 -25.25 -2.05
N ALA A 256 6.12 -26.36 -1.71
CA ALA A 256 5.52 -27.41 -0.90
C ALA A 256 5.26 -26.94 0.53
N GLY A 257 6.20 -26.19 1.13
CA GLY A 257 5.99 -25.57 2.44
C GLY A 257 4.86 -24.54 2.44
N LEU A 258 4.66 -23.81 1.33
CA LEU A 258 3.50 -22.93 1.20
C LEU A 258 2.18 -23.71 1.18
N ARG A 259 2.12 -24.82 0.44
CA ARG A 259 0.93 -25.70 0.45
C ARG A 259 0.64 -26.27 1.84
N GLU A 260 1.69 -26.69 2.56
CA GLU A 260 1.59 -27.14 3.96
C GLU A 260 1.08 -26.02 4.88
N SER A 261 1.45 -24.76 4.62
CA SER A 261 1.05 -23.61 5.45
C SER A 261 -0.45 -23.28 5.36
N HIS A 262 -1.11 -23.65 4.27
CA HIS A 262 -2.55 -23.47 4.08
C HIS A 262 -3.31 -24.74 4.52
N PRO A 263 -4.59 -24.69 4.92
CA PRO A 263 -5.38 -25.90 5.12
C PRO A 263 -5.33 -26.81 3.89
N HIS A 264 -4.93 -28.07 4.09
CA HIS A 264 -4.81 -29.09 3.07
C HIS A 264 -5.45 -30.41 3.54
N ASP A 265 -5.78 -31.29 2.58
CA ASP A 265 -6.35 -32.63 2.82
C ASP A 265 -7.69 -32.67 3.58
N ILE A 266 -8.46 -31.58 3.54
CA ILE A 266 -9.79 -31.46 4.16
C ILE A 266 -10.75 -30.64 3.29
N TYR A 267 -12.05 -30.83 3.48
CA TYR A 267 -13.10 -30.00 2.89
C TYR A 267 -13.55 -28.93 3.89
N ILE A 268 -13.39 -27.65 3.54
CA ILE A 268 -13.87 -26.53 4.36
C ILE A 268 -15.39 -26.48 4.25
N THR A 269 -16.08 -26.64 5.39
CA THR A 269 -17.55 -26.62 5.45
C THR A 269 -18.11 -25.24 5.81
N LYS A 270 -17.27 -24.37 6.37
CA LYS A 270 -17.62 -22.99 6.74
C LYS A 270 -16.39 -22.09 6.64
N GLU A 271 -16.53 -20.97 5.95
CA GLU A 271 -15.46 -19.99 5.85
C GLU A 271 -15.20 -19.29 7.19
N ALA A 272 -13.93 -19.07 7.49
CA ALA A 272 -13.51 -18.26 8.62
C ALA A 272 -13.39 -16.79 8.19
N PRO A 273 -13.70 -15.82 9.06
CA PRO A 273 -13.71 -14.39 8.70
C PRO A 273 -12.33 -13.82 8.33
N ASN A 274 -11.26 -14.52 8.69
CA ASN A 274 -9.87 -14.18 8.38
C ASN A 274 -9.23 -15.08 7.32
N TYR A 275 -9.99 -16.02 6.74
CA TYR A 275 -9.47 -16.98 5.77
C TYR A 275 -10.51 -17.32 4.71
N THR A 276 -10.38 -16.64 3.57
CA THR A 276 -11.15 -16.92 2.34
C THR A 276 -10.15 -17.12 1.22
N ILE A 277 -10.23 -18.27 0.55
CA ILE A 277 -9.51 -18.50 -0.70
C ILE A 277 -10.46 -18.06 -1.82
N SER A 278 -10.01 -17.17 -2.71
CA SER A 278 -10.81 -16.88 -3.90
C SER A 278 -10.92 -18.18 -4.71
N PRO A 279 -12.14 -18.62 -5.09
CA PRO A 279 -12.24 -19.73 -6.03
C PRO A 279 -11.56 -19.30 -7.32
N ASP A 280 -10.51 -20.01 -7.72
CA ASP A 280 -9.97 -19.95 -9.08
C ASP A 280 -11.04 -20.41 -10.08
#